data_AF-G7WNM4-F1
#
_entry.id   AF-G7WNM4-F1
#
_cell.length_a   1.000
_cell.length_b   1.000
_cell.length_c   1.000
_cell.angle_alpha   90.00
_cell.angle_beta   90.00
_cell.angle_gamma   90.00
#
_symmetry.space_group_name_H-M   'P 1'
#
loop_
_entity.id
_entity.type
_entity.pdbx_description
1 polymer ?
#
loop_
_entity_poly.entity_id
_entity_poly.type
_entity_poly.pdbx_seq_one_letter_code
_entity_poly.pdbx_strand_id
1 'polypeptide(L)' 'MLGINDPWILGVYLLSVLSALLCVAYGLANWNRGQETEAEEIREECSWEKGEARMDDKELGL' A
#
# COMPACT_ATOMS: atom_id res chain seq x y z
N MET A 1 12.35 -34.02 23.82
CA MET A 1 12.77 -32.71 24.35
C MET A 1 13.68 -32.05 23.33
N LEU A 2 13.25 -31.01 22.61
CA LEU A 2 14.09 -30.19 21.73
C LEU A 2 15.06 -29.30 22.55
N GLY A 3 15.68 -29.83 23.61
CA GLY A 3 16.59 -29.12 24.52
C GLY A 3 15.98 -27.99 25.37
N ILE A 4 14.80 -27.49 25.03
CA ILE A 4 14.11 -26.42 25.74
C ILE A 4 13.22 -27.03 26.82
N ASN A 5 13.61 -26.86 28.09
CA ASN A 5 12.87 -27.38 29.25
C ASN A 5 11.70 -26.48 29.69
N ASP A 6 11.66 -25.23 29.21
CA ASP A 6 10.69 -24.24 29.66
C ASP A 6 9.56 -24.04 28.62
N PRO A 7 8.31 -24.40 28.95
CA PRO A 7 7.17 -24.24 28.04
C PRO A 7 6.93 -22.79 27.60
N TRP A 8 7.35 -21.80 28.40
CA TRP A 8 7.17 -20.39 28.07
C TRP A 8 8.09 -19.96 26.92
N ILE A 9 9.32 -20.46 26.90
CA ILE A 9 10.30 -20.17 25.84
C ILE A 9 9.82 -20.76 24.50
N LEU A 10 9.28 -21.98 24.51
CA LEU A 10 8.67 -22.57 23.32
C LEU A 10 7.50 -21.73 22.81
N GLY A 11 6.66 -21.24 23.73
CA GLY A 11 5.54 -20.35 23.42
C GLY A 11 6.00 -19.04 22.76
N VAL A 12 7.06 -18.42 23.26
CA VAL A 12 7.63 -17.20 22.66
C VAL A 12 8.15 -17.45 21.25
N TYR A 13 8.90 -18.55 21.02
CA TYR A 13 9.37 -18.88 19.67
C TYR A 13 8.23 -19.08 18.68
N LEU A 14 7.18 -19.82 19.07
CA LEU A 14 5.98 -20.00 18.25
C LEU A 14 5.29 -18.66 17.98
N LEU A 15 5.13 -17.82 19.00
CA LEU A 15 4.49 -16.52 18.88
C LEU A 15 5.28 -15.56 17.97
N SER A 16 6.62 -15.56 18.05
CA SER A 16 7.47 -14.76 17.17
C SER A 16 7.30 -15.15 15.70
N VAL A 17 7.27 -16.46 15.41
CA VAL A 17 7.04 -16.95 14.04
C VAL A 17 5.63 -16.58 13.57
N LEU A 18 4.61 -16.79 14.41
CA LEU A 18 3.24 -16.42 14.09
C LEU A 18 3.07 -14.91 13.85
N SER A 19 3.75 -14.08 14.64
CA SER A 19 3.72 -12.62 14.47
C SER A 19 4.33 -12.22 13.13
N ALA A 20 5.46 -12.81 12.74
CA ALA A 20 6.07 -12.54 11.44
C ALA A 20 5.14 -12.96 10.29
N LEU A 21 4.49 -14.13 10.40
CA LEU A 21 3.51 -14.61 9.42
C LEU A 21 2.31 -13.68 9.31
N LEU A 22 1.78 -13.18 10.43
CA LEU A 22 0.66 -12.23 10.44
C LEU A 22 1.04 -10.90 9.76
N CYS A 23 2.24 -10.38 10.00
CA CYS A 23 2.74 -9.17 9.34
C CYS A 23 2.82 -9.36 7.82
N VAL A 24 3.39 -10.48 7.36
CA VAL A 24 3.50 -10.80 5.92
C VAL A 24 2.10 -10.98 5.32
N ALA A 25 1.23 -11.78 5.94
CA ALA A 25 -0.12 -12.01 5.44
C ALA A 25 -0.95 -10.72 5.34
N TYR A 26 -0.87 -9.85 6.35
CA TYR A 26 -1.52 -8.54 6.33
C TYR A 26 -0.95 -7.65 5.22
N GLY A 27 0.38 -7.61 5.10
CA GLY A 27 1.06 -6.89 4.02
C GLY A 27 0.57 -7.33 2.65
N LEU A 28 0.56 -8.64 2.36
CA LEU A 28 0.05 -9.17 1.08
C LEU A 28 -1.43 -8.84 0.86
N ALA A 29 -2.27 -8.97 1.89
CA ALA A 29 -3.71 -8.73 1.76
C ALA A 29 -4.04 -7.24 1.57
N ASN A 30 -3.23 -6.34 2.13
CA ASN A 30 -3.50 -4.90 2.13
C ASN A 30 -2.61 -4.10 1.15
N TRP A 31 -1.58 -4.72 0.56
CA TRP A 31 -0.64 -4.08 -0.39
C TRP A 31 -1.36 -3.38 -1.55
N ASN A 32 -2.53 -3.87 -1.97
CA ASN A 32 -3.27 -3.34 -3.11
C ASN A 32 -4.63 -2.70 -2.75
N ARG A 33 -4.87 -2.35 -1.48
CA ARG A 33 -6.20 -1.89 -0.99
C ARG A 33 -6.35 -0.38 -0.84
N GLY A 34 -5.37 0.41 -1.25
CA GLY A 34 -5.39 1.88 -1.10
C GLY A 34 -4.82 2.64 -2.28
N GLN A 35 -4.74 1.99 -3.45
CA GLN A 35 -4.41 2.71 -4.67
C GLN A 35 -5.73 3.28 -5.18
N GLU A 36 -5.83 4.60 -5.27
CA GLU A 36 -6.72 5.19 -6.27
C GLU A 36 -6.38 4.47 -7.57
N THR A 37 -7.40 3.97 -8.27
CA THR A 37 -7.10 3.16 -9.46
C THR A 37 -6.27 4.04 -10.38
N GLU A 38 -5.17 3.51 -10.94
CA GLU A 38 -4.31 4.25 -11.87
C GLU A 38 -5.14 4.96 -12.97
N ALA A 39 -6.25 4.36 -13.37
CA ALA A 39 -7.22 4.95 -14.31
C ALA A 39 -7.94 6.23 -13.81
N GLU A 40 -8.18 6.35 -12.51
CA GLU A 40 -8.81 7.52 -11.88
C GLU A 40 -7.81 8.66 -11.73
N GLU A 41 -6.58 8.38 -11.30
CA GLU A 41 -5.47 9.36 -11.27
C GLU A 41 -5.17 9.91 -12.69
N ILE A 42 -5.04 9.02 -13.69
CA ILE A 42 -4.85 9.42 -15.10
C ILE A 42 -6.00 10.31 -15.60
N ARG A 43 -7.25 10.00 -15.20
CA ARG A 43 -8.42 10.78 -15.61
C ARG A 43 -8.41 12.17 -14.97
N GLU A 44 -7.99 12.27 -13.71
CA GLU A 44 -7.84 13.53 -13.01
C GLU A 44 -6.76 14.40 -13.67
N GLU A 45 -5.56 13.86 -13.88
CA GLU A 45 -4.45 14.56 -14.57
C GLU A 45 -4.88 15.07 -15.95
N CYS A 46 -5.53 14.22 -16.75
CA CYS A 46 -6.02 14.61 -18.07
C CYS A 46 -7.11 15.70 -18.01
N SER A 47 -7.82 15.83 -16.88
CA SER A 47 -8.77 16.92 -16.64
C SER A 47 -8.07 18.22 -16.26
N TRP A 48 -7.00 18.15 -15.47
CA TRP A 48 -6.15 19.27 -15.10
C TRP A 48 -5.42 19.84 -16.32
N GLU A 49 -4.78 19.01 -17.14
CA GLU A 49 -4.09 19.44 -18.37
C GLU A 49 -5.04 20.15 -19.33
N LYS A 50 -6.27 19.64 -19.49
CA LYS A 50 -7.31 20.31 -20.31
C LYS A 50 -7.79 21.62 -19.70
N GLY A 51 -7.73 21.75 -18.38
CA GLY A 51 -8.00 22.99 -17.66
C GLY A 51 -6.91 24.02 -17.94
N GLU A 52 -5.65 23.63 -17.73
CA GLU A 52 -4.46 24.46 -17.97
C GLU A 52 -4.36 24.93 -19.42
N ALA A 53 -4.48 24.01 -20.39
CA ALA A 53 -4.46 24.38 -21.81
C ALA A 53 -5.57 25.39 -22.17
N ARG A 54 -6.75 25.29 -21.53
CA ARG A 54 -7.84 26.27 -21.70
C ARG A 54 -7.56 27.61 -21.04
N MET A 55 -6.79 27.64 -19.96
CA MET A 55 -6.38 28.87 -19.30
C MET A 55 -5.30 29.55 -20.12
N ASP A 56 -4.31 28.80 -20.58
CA ASP A 56 -3.24 29.29 -21.46
C ASP A 56 -3.80 29.87 -22.76
N ASP A 57 -4.75 29.19 -23.42
CA ASP A 57 -5.42 29.68 -24.62
C ASP A 57 -6.13 31.04 -24.38
N LYS A 58 -6.76 31.20 -23.21
CA LYS A 58 -7.46 32.44 -22.82
C LYS A 58 -6.53 33.57 -22.37
N GLU A 59 -5.43 33.25 -21.69
CA GLU A 59 -4.51 34.20 -21.07
C GLU A 59 -3.41 34.65 -22.06
N LEU A 60 -2.94 33.76 -22.93
CA LEU A 60 -1.85 33.99 -23.89
C LEU A 60 -2.33 34.16 -25.34
N GLY A 61 -3.58 33.79 -25.67
CA GLY A 61 -4.22 34.10 -26.96
C GLY A 61 -3.51 33.49 -28.18
N LEU A 62 -2.97 32.27 -28.05
CA LEU A 62 -2.39 31.50 -29.15
C LEU A 62 -3.45 30.85 -30.04
#